data_AF-X1L811-F1
#
_entry.id   AF-X1L811-F1
#
_cell.length_a   1.000
_cell.length_b   1.000
_cell.length_c   1.000
_cell.angle_alpha   90.00
_cell.angle_beta   90.00
_cell.angle_gamma   90.00
#
_symmetry.space_group_name_H-M   'P 1'
#
loop_
_entity.id
_entity.type
_entity.pdbx_description
1 polymer ?
#
loop_
_entity_poly.entity_id
_entity_poly.type
_entity_poly.pdbx_seq_one_letter_code
_entity_poly.pdbx_strand_id
1 'polypeptide(L)'
;ESERRTAINRAYYAVYNHLAGFFRKNGLPVPRNVSGHTRVVDYLSNSNINNAGTIASYVRDLRQERNDADYEMEQSRFGVNTSQLIVMKAEMTLEEFDNLAIHSLIKNVRKYCKLKSYM
;
A
#
# COMPACT_ATOMS: atom_id res chain seq x y z
N GLU A 1 -14.87 -17.02 10.25
CA GLU A 1 -13.44 -16.65 10.09
C GLU A 1 -13.07 -16.38 8.64
N SER A 2 -13.44 -17.26 7.71
CA SER A 2 -13.24 -17.05 6.27
C SER A 2 -13.66 -15.66 5.76
N GLU A 3 -14.80 -15.13 6.19
CA GLU A 3 -15.26 -13.77 5.86
C GLU A 3 -14.30 -12.67 6.33
N ARG A 4 -13.70 -12.84 7.52
CA ARG A 4 -12.76 -11.87 8.09
C ARG A 4 -11.42 -11.87 7.35
N ARG A 5 -10.90 -13.05 7.02
CA ARG A 5 -9.72 -13.20 6.16
C ARG A 5 -9.98 -12.56 4.78
N THR A 6 -11.17 -12.80 4.23
CA THR A 6 -11.61 -12.15 2.97
C THR A 6 -11.66 -10.63 3.09
N ALA A 7 -12.15 -10.08 4.21
CA ALA A 7 -12.19 -8.64 4.44
C ALA A 7 -10.78 -8.03 4.48
N ILE A 8 -9.83 -8.67 5.16
CA ILE A 8 -8.42 -8.25 5.22
C ILE A 8 -7.81 -8.22 3.80
N ASN A 9 -8.04 -9.27 3.02
CA ASN A 9 -7.54 -9.34 1.65
C ASN A 9 -8.09 -8.18 0.79
N ARG A 10 -9.41 -7.93 0.88
CA ARG A 10 -10.05 -6.84 0.14
C ARG A 10 -9.57 -5.48 0.59
N ALA A 11 -9.36 -5.27 1.89
CA ALA A 11 -8.83 -4.03 2.44
C ALA A 11 -7.43 -3.72 1.88
N TYR A 12 -6.54 -4.71 1.88
CA TYR A 12 -5.22 -4.56 1.25
C TYR A 12 -5.32 -4.20 -0.24
N TYR A 13 -6.13 -4.95 -1.00
CA TYR A 13 -6.26 -4.72 -2.44
C TYR A 13 -6.93 -3.38 -2.77
N ALA A 14 -7.84 -2.88 -1.94
CA ALA A 14 -8.40 -1.55 -2.09
C ALA A 14 -7.30 -0.48 -2.04
N VAL A 15 -6.45 -0.52 -1.00
CA VAL A 15 -5.30 0.39 -0.86
C VAL A 15 -4.34 0.24 -2.03
N TYR A 16 -3.88 -0.98 -2.33
CA TYR A 16 -2.92 -1.21 -3.40
C TYR A 16 -3.44 -0.74 -4.76
N ASN A 17 -4.70 -1.06 -5.10
CA ASN A 17 -5.26 -0.69 -6.40
C ASN A 17 -5.46 0.82 -6.53
N HIS A 18 -5.88 1.51 -5.45
CA HIS A 18 -5.97 2.98 -5.43
C HIS A 18 -4.62 3.61 -5.72
N LEU A 19 -3.59 3.23 -4.95
CA LEU A 19 -2.24 3.79 -5.08
C LEU A 19 -1.59 3.44 -6.43
N ALA A 20 -1.67 2.18 -6.85
CA ALA A 20 -1.12 1.74 -8.12
C ALA A 20 -1.83 2.39 -9.31
N GLY A 21 -3.16 2.55 -9.22
CA GLY A 21 -3.97 3.28 -10.18
C GLY A 21 -3.56 4.75 -10.28
N PHE A 22 -3.39 5.41 -9.13
CA PHE A 22 -2.91 6.78 -9.05
C PHE A 22 -1.55 6.96 -9.73
N PHE A 23 -0.56 6.11 -9.42
CA PHE A 23 0.78 6.24 -10.02
C PHE A 23 0.74 6.00 -11.54
N ARG A 24 0.03 4.96 -11.99
CA ARG A 24 -0.13 4.68 -13.43
C ARG A 24 -0.80 5.83 -14.17
N LYS A 25 -1.87 6.40 -13.61
CA LYS A 25 -2.58 7.58 -14.17
C LYS A 25 -1.66 8.80 -14.32
N ASN A 26 -0.64 8.91 -13.47
CA ASN A 26 0.34 10.01 -13.48
C ASN A 26 1.63 9.66 -14.25
N GLY A 27 1.62 8.60 -15.05
CA GLY A 27 2.75 8.19 -15.91
C GLY A 27 3.91 7.54 -15.14
N LEU A 28 3.67 7.05 -13.93
CA LEU A 28 4.65 6.31 -13.13
C LEU A 28 4.33 4.80 -13.21
N PRO A 29 5.15 3.99 -13.90
CA PRO A 29 4.82 2.61 -14.18
C PRO A 29 4.86 1.74 -12.92
N VAL A 30 3.72 1.13 -12.58
CA VAL A 30 3.61 0.10 -11.54
C VAL A 30 3.28 -1.23 -12.21
N PRO A 31 4.18 -2.24 -12.14
CA PRO A 31 3.93 -3.58 -12.68
C PRO A 31 2.62 -4.19 -12.18
N ARG A 32 2.01 -5.09 -12.96
CA ARG A 32 0.80 -5.84 -12.55
C ARG A 32 1.09 -7.18 -11.88
N ASN A 33 2.37 -7.52 -11.71
CA ASN A 33 2.81 -8.72 -11.01
C ASN A 33 3.21 -8.40 -9.56
N VAL A 34 3.75 -9.39 -8.84
CA VAL A 34 4.16 -9.27 -7.43
C VAL A 34 5.11 -8.08 -7.16
N SER A 35 5.93 -7.67 -8.15
CA SER A 35 6.85 -6.54 -8.00
C SER A 35 6.12 -5.18 -7.92
N GLY A 36 4.86 -5.11 -8.38
CA GLY A 36 4.02 -3.91 -8.29
C GLY A 36 3.79 -3.47 -6.86
N HIS A 37 3.59 -4.42 -5.94
CA HIS A 37 3.41 -4.14 -4.51
C HIS A 37 4.63 -3.44 -3.91
N THR A 38 5.82 -3.97 -4.20
CA THR A 38 7.09 -3.37 -3.76
C THR A 38 7.30 -2.01 -4.42
N ARG A 39 6.94 -1.86 -5.70
CA ARG A 39 7.11 -0.59 -6.42
C ARG A 39 6.29 0.56 -5.83
N VAL A 40 5.05 0.31 -5.41
CA VAL A 40 4.20 1.32 -4.75
C VAL A 40 4.86 1.81 -3.45
N VAL A 41 5.37 0.87 -2.65
CA VAL A 41 6.08 1.16 -1.41
C VAL A 41 7.36 1.96 -1.68
N ASP A 42 8.14 1.58 -2.69
CA ASP A 42 9.36 2.28 -3.09
C ASP A 42 9.06 3.74 -3.46
N TYR A 43 8.00 3.98 -4.24
CA TYR A 43 7.60 5.33 -4.64
C TYR A 43 7.24 6.20 -3.43
N LEU A 44 6.40 5.69 -2.54
CA LEU A 44 6.02 6.42 -1.33
C LEU A 44 7.24 6.70 -0.43
N SER A 45 8.06 5.67 -0.18
CA SER A 45 9.23 5.75 0.70
C SER A 45 10.31 6.70 0.19
N ASN A 46 10.51 6.76 -1.14
CA ASN A 46 11.53 7.59 -1.76
C ASN A 46 10.99 8.93 -2.31
N SER A 47 9.80 9.32 -1.89
CA SER A 47 9.20 10.60 -2.30
C SER A 47 9.66 11.79 -1.45
N ASN A 48 10.40 11.57 -0.36
CA ASN A 48 10.80 12.62 0.60
C ASN A 48 9.63 13.49 1.07
N ILE A 49 8.44 12.90 1.21
CA ILE A 49 7.28 13.52 1.83
C ILE A 49 7.05 12.82 3.17
N ASN A 50 7.06 13.58 4.26
CA ASN A 50 7.00 13.04 5.63
C ASN A 50 5.88 12.00 5.79
N ASN A 51 4.66 12.34 5.38
CA ASN A 51 3.51 11.44 5.53
C ASN A 51 3.51 10.25 4.55
N ALA A 52 4.21 10.37 3.41
CA ALA A 52 4.28 9.27 2.45
C ALA A 52 5.10 8.09 2.98
N GLY A 53 6.11 8.35 3.82
CA GLY A 53 6.86 7.28 4.51
C GLY A 53 5.97 6.47 5.45
N THR A 54 5.09 7.14 6.20
CA THR A 54 4.09 6.49 7.08
C THR A 54 3.13 5.62 6.28
N ILE A 55 2.55 6.17 5.20
CA ILE A 55 1.67 5.43 4.29
C ILE A 55 2.41 4.21 3.71
N ALA A 56 3.67 4.35 3.33
CA ALA A 56 4.47 3.22 2.85
C ALA A 56 4.60 2.11 3.90
N SER A 57 4.77 2.46 5.18
CA SER A 57 4.77 1.50 6.28
C SER A 57 3.43 0.79 6.41
N TYR A 58 2.32 1.54 6.38
CA TYR A 58 0.99 0.95 6.48
C TYR A 58 0.68 0.00 5.33
N VAL A 59 1.09 0.33 4.10
CA VAL A 59 0.94 -0.57 2.95
C VAL A 59 1.74 -1.87 3.13
N ARG A 60 2.95 -1.81 3.72
CA ARG A 60 3.73 -3.02 4.04
C ARG A 60 3.03 -3.87 5.08
N ASP A 61 2.54 -3.25 6.15
CA ASP A 61 1.84 -3.96 7.23
C ASP A 61 0.58 -4.62 6.70
N LEU A 62 -0.25 -3.91 5.94
CA LEU A 62 -1.46 -4.46 5.32
C LEU A 62 -1.15 -5.61 4.36
N ARG A 63 -0.02 -5.54 3.64
CA ARG A 63 0.43 -6.65 2.79
C ARG A 63 0.80 -7.88 3.62
N GLN A 64 1.48 -7.68 4.75
CA GLN A 64 1.83 -8.76 5.66
C GLN A 64 0.56 -9.41 6.23
N GLU A 65 -0.37 -8.60 6.73
CA GLU A 65 -1.66 -9.10 7.24
C GLU A 65 -2.46 -9.87 6.19
N ARG A 66 -2.45 -9.41 4.93
CA ARG A 66 -3.04 -10.14 3.80
C ARG A 66 -2.34 -11.47 3.56
N ASN A 67 -1.01 -11.52 3.59
CA ASN A 67 -0.29 -12.77 3.38
C ASN A 67 -0.61 -13.77 4.49
N ASP A 68 -0.63 -13.30 5.75
CA ASP A 68 -0.96 -14.15 6.89
C ASP A 68 -2.42 -14.62 6.82
N ALA A 69 -3.35 -13.75 6.38
CA ALA A 69 -4.75 -14.13 6.20
C ALA A 69 -4.96 -15.19 5.09
N ASP A 70 -4.16 -15.15 4.03
CA ASP A 70 -4.26 -16.06 2.88
C ASP A 70 -3.54 -17.39 3.08
N TYR A 71 -2.38 -17.40 3.72
CA TYR A 71 -1.48 -18.56 3.75
C TYR A 71 -1.34 -19.21 5.12
N GLU A 72 -1.59 -18.47 6.21
CA GLU A 72 -1.42 -18.97 7.57
C GLU A 72 -2.77 -19.42 8.15
N MET A 73 -3.29 -20.53 7.62
CA MET A 73 -4.60 -21.08 8.02
C MET A 73 -4.62 -21.56 9.48
N GLU A 74 -3.47 -21.95 10.02
CA GLU A 74 -3.33 -22.38 11.42
C GLU A 74 -3.40 -21.22 12.44
N GLN A 75 -3.27 -19.97 11.98
CA GLN A 75 -3.32 -18.81 12.87
C GLN A 75 -4.77 -18.43 13.21
N SER A 76 -5.18 -18.63 14.46
CA SER A 76 -6.51 -18.22 14.96
C SER A 76 -6.64 -16.72 15.28
N ARG A 77 -5.63 -15.90 14.96
CA ARG A 77 -5.56 -14.48 15.36
C ARG A 77 -6.49 -13.54 14.60
N PHE A 78 -7.12 -14.01 13.52
CA PHE A 78 -8.07 -13.23 12.71
C PHE A 78 -9.48 -13.19 13.33
N GLY A 79 -9.54 -12.81 14.60
CA GLY A 79 -10.77 -12.49 15.31
C GLY A 79 -11.40 -11.19 14.81
N VAL A 80 -12.61 -10.89 15.30
CA VAL A 80 -13.39 -9.70 14.89
C VAL A 80 -12.59 -8.42 15.07
N ASN A 81 -12.04 -8.19 16.26
CA ASN A 81 -11.28 -6.98 16.60
C ASN A 81 -10.06 -6.78 15.69
N THR A 82 -9.29 -7.84 15.46
CA THR A 82 -8.11 -7.81 14.57
C THR A 82 -8.52 -7.44 13.15
N SER A 83 -9.53 -8.13 12.60
CA SER A 83 -9.98 -7.85 11.23
C SER A 83 -10.53 -6.43 11.06
N GLN A 84 -11.26 -5.92 12.06
CA GLN A 84 -11.78 -4.56 12.04
C GLN A 84 -10.66 -3.53 12.10
N LEU A 85 -9.66 -3.73 12.98
CA LEU A 85 -8.50 -2.85 13.08
C LEU A 85 -7.72 -2.77 11.76
N ILE A 86 -7.55 -3.91 11.08
CA ILE A 86 -6.87 -3.96 9.78
C ILE A 86 -7.67 -3.21 8.70
N VAL A 87 -8.99 -3.38 8.67
CA VAL A 87 -9.87 -2.64 7.75
C VAL A 87 -9.80 -1.13 8.01
N MET A 88 -9.90 -0.72 9.28
CA MET A 88 -9.77 0.69 9.66
C MET A 88 -8.41 1.27 9.27
N LYS A 89 -7.33 0.50 9.44
CA LYS A 89 -5.99 0.92 8.99
C LYS A 89 -5.93 1.13 7.47
N ALA A 90 -6.62 0.30 6.69
CA ALA A 90 -6.72 0.49 5.25
C ALA A 90 -7.49 1.76 4.88
N GLU A 91 -8.60 2.05 5.54
CA GLU A 91 -9.39 3.28 5.37
C GLU A 91 -8.55 4.52 5.71
N MET A 92 -7.91 4.54 6.88
CA MET A 92 -7.01 5.62 7.28
C MET A 92 -5.86 5.83 6.28
N THR A 93 -5.30 4.74 5.74
CA THR A 93 -4.23 4.83 4.73
C THR A 93 -4.71 5.53 3.46
N LEU A 94 -5.96 5.27 3.03
CA LEU A 94 -6.56 5.95 1.88
C LEU A 94 -6.80 7.43 2.17
N GLU A 95 -7.38 7.75 3.33
CA GLU A 95 -7.62 9.13 3.75
C GLU A 95 -6.31 9.93 3.87
N GLU A 96 -5.29 9.38 4.51
CA GLU A 96 -3.97 10.02 4.60
C GLU A 96 -3.35 10.24 3.22
N PHE A 97 -3.52 9.27 2.31
CA PHE A 97 -3.02 9.40 0.94
C PHE A 97 -3.73 10.50 0.16
N ASP A 98 -5.05 10.60 0.26
CA ASP A 98 -5.84 11.61 -0.43
C ASP A 98 -5.54 13.04 0.10
N ASN A 99 -5.03 13.15 1.32
CA ASN A 99 -4.57 14.40 1.93
C ASN A 99 -3.09 14.74 1.61
N LEU A 100 -2.36 13.90 0.86
CA LEU A 100 -0.98 14.21 0.49
C LEU A 100 -0.89 15.37 -0.50
N ALA A 101 0.25 16.07 -0.47
CA ALA A 101 0.65 17.02 -1.50
C ALA A 101 0.99 16.28 -2.83
N ILE A 102 -0.04 15.90 -3.59
CA ILE A 102 0.02 15.08 -4.81
C ILE A 102 1.03 15.61 -5.84
N HIS A 103 1.07 16.93 -6.06
CA HIS A 103 2.02 17.52 -7.02
C HIS A 103 3.47 17.29 -6.61
N SER A 104 3.79 17.49 -5.33
CA SER A 104 5.12 17.23 -4.77
C SER A 104 5.46 15.74 -4.82
N LEU A 105 4.48 14.87 -4.54
CA LEU A 105 4.65 13.42 -4.56
C LEU A 105 5.11 12.95 -5.94
N ILE A 106 4.36 13.32 -6.99
CA ILE A 106 4.68 12.93 -8.36
C ILE A 106 6.05 13.47 -8.78
N LYS A 107 6.34 14.74 -8.46
CA LYS A 107 7.63 15.38 -8.79
C LYS A 107 8.80 14.60 -8.16
N ASN A 108 8.70 14.26 -6.89
CA ASN A 108 9.79 13.60 -6.15
C ASN A 108 9.95 12.14 -6.57
N VAL A 109 8.85 11.41 -6.81
CA VAL A 109 8.92 10.04 -7.33
C VAL A 109 9.57 10.01 -8.72
N ARG A 110 9.27 10.98 -9.60
CA ARG A 110 9.95 11.11 -10.90
C ARG A 110 11.45 11.36 -10.73
N LYS A 111 11.85 12.20 -9.77
CA LYS A 111 13.27 12.42 -9.45
C LYS A 111 13.95 11.12 -9.00
N TYR A 112 13.32 10.37 -8.10
CA TYR A 112 13.80 9.05 -7.68
C TYR A 112 13.96 8.07 -8.85
N CYS A 113 12.96 7.98 -9.73
CA CYS A 113 13.02 7.09 -10.91
C CYS A 113 14.18 7.44 -11.83
N LYS A 114 14.45 8.73 -12.06
CA LYS A 114 15.59 9.19 -12.86
C LYS A 114 16.91 8.79 -12.22
N LEU A 115 17.07 8.99 -10.91
CA LEU A 115 18.31 8.61 -10.21
C LEU A 115 18.57 7.11 -10.31
N LYS A 116 17.54 6.28 -10.14
CA LYS A 116 17.64 4.82 -10.23
C LYS A 116 17.97 4.32 -11.65
N SER A 117 17.65 5.06 -12.70
CA SER A 117 18.03 4.67 -14.08
C SER A 117 19.49 4.95 -14.44
N TYR A 118 20.21 5.70 -13.61
CA TYR A 118 21.64 5.99 -13.80
C TYR A 118 22.56 5.11 -12.92
N MET A 119 22.00 4.18 -12.15
CA MET A 119 22.71 3.22 -11.31
C MET A 119 22.58 1.83 -11.92
#